data_AF-A0A8T0G3K5-F1
#
_entry.id   AF-A0A8T0G3K5-F1
#
_cell.length_a   1.000
_cell.length_b   1.000
_cell.length_c   1.000
_cell.angle_alpha   90.00
_cell.angle_beta   90.00
_cell.angle_gamma   90.00
#
_symmetry.space_group_name_H-M   'P 1'
#
loop_
_entity.id
_entity.type
_entity.pdbx_description
1 polymer ?
#
loop_
_entity_poly.entity_id
_entity_poly.type
_entity_poly.pdbx_seq_one_letter_code
_entity_poly.pdbx_strand_id
1 'polypeptide(L)'
;MSDMKAETCVETFFQGWIARFDVPDIITTDRGSQFESELFQAYTQFLGSQRIRTTSYHPASNGMVERFHRQLKDAVRCYCLSTPRWTSILPMVMLGIRASLKEDLSISPAELLYCEPLRLPGDFFRSCKTSPAIPEFIRRLKSKIQSLQIQSVFAHRFGCNDSRFRPTRLNSSTA
;
A
#
# COMPACT_ATOMS: atom_id res chain seq x y z
N MET A 1 -11.21 4.27 -11.53
CA MET A 1 -10.61 4.00 -12.85
C MET A 1 -11.75 3.53 -13.73
N SER A 2 -12.04 4.31 -14.76
CA SER A 2 -13.26 4.17 -15.58
C SER A 2 -13.03 3.25 -16.78
N ASP A 3 -11.78 3.16 -17.26
CA ASP A 3 -11.36 2.36 -18.41
C ASP A 3 -9.90 1.87 -18.28
N MET A 4 -9.46 1.06 -19.24
CA MET A 4 -8.09 0.51 -19.35
C MET A 4 -7.34 1.09 -20.57
N LYS A 5 -7.63 2.33 -20.96
CA LYS A 5 -6.98 2.96 -22.11
C LYS A 5 -5.54 3.36 -21.78
N ALA A 6 -4.70 3.45 -22.81
CA ALA A 6 -3.32 3.88 -22.68
C ALA A 6 -3.20 5.29 -22.05
N GLU A 7 -4.06 6.24 -22.46
CA GLU A 7 -4.11 7.60 -21.89
C GLU A 7 -4.34 7.59 -20.38
N THR A 8 -5.37 6.86 -19.94
CA THR A 8 -5.70 6.69 -18.52
C THR A 8 -4.55 6.04 -17.75
N CYS A 9 -3.87 5.07 -18.35
CA CYS A 9 -2.69 4.43 -17.74
C CYS A 9 -1.54 5.42 -17.56
N VAL A 10 -1.24 6.24 -18.58
CA VAL A 10 -0.20 7.27 -18.52
C VAL A 10 -0.53 8.31 -17.46
N GLU A 11 -1.75 8.85 -17.45
CA GLU A 11 -2.19 9.84 -16.47
C GLU A 11 -2.14 9.28 -15.04
N THR A 12 -2.64 8.06 -14.85
CA THR A 12 -2.64 7.40 -13.55
C THR A 12 -1.22 7.09 -13.07
N PHE A 13 -0.31 6.73 -13.99
CA PHE A 13 1.09 6.50 -13.64
C PHE A 13 1.80 7.80 -13.25
N PHE A 14 1.54 8.90 -13.97
CA PHE A 14 2.10 10.20 -13.65
C PHE A 14 1.61 10.73 -12.28
N GLN A 15 0.29 10.82 -12.09
CA GLN A 15 -0.31 11.32 -10.84
C GLN A 15 -0.08 10.36 -9.67
N GLY A 16 -0.03 9.07 -9.96
CA GLY A 16 0.05 8.02 -8.96
C GLY A 16 1.46 7.65 -8.54
N TRP A 17 2.43 7.58 -9.45
CA TRP A 17 3.78 7.16 -9.13
C TRP A 17 4.75 8.33 -9.17
N ILE A 18 4.91 8.95 -10.34
CA ILE A 18 5.95 9.96 -10.58
C ILE A 18 5.79 11.14 -9.63
N ALA A 19 4.57 11.66 -9.46
CA ALA A 19 4.30 12.76 -8.55
C ALA A 19 4.59 12.45 -7.07
N ARG A 20 4.77 11.17 -6.70
CA ARG A 20 5.03 10.73 -5.32
C ARG A 20 6.46 10.24 -5.09
N PHE A 21 7.07 9.61 -6.09
CA PHE A 21 8.32 8.85 -5.92
C PHE A 21 9.39 9.15 -6.95
N ASP A 22 9.13 10.05 -7.92
CA ASP A 22 9.99 10.33 -9.08
C ASP A 22 9.92 9.28 -10.22
N VAL A 23 10.60 9.58 -11.32
CA VAL A 23 10.68 8.78 -12.54
C VAL A 23 11.56 7.55 -12.31
N PRO A 24 11.04 6.33 -12.54
CA PRO A 24 11.87 5.12 -12.43
C PRO A 24 12.78 4.93 -13.64
N ASP A 25 13.97 4.40 -13.42
CA ASP A 25 14.90 4.05 -14.50
C ASP A 25 14.37 2.91 -15.39
N ILE A 26 13.68 1.94 -14.78
CA ILE A 26 13.18 0.74 -15.45
C ILE A 26 11.71 0.54 -15.14
N ILE A 27 10.90 0.34 -16.18
CA ILE A 27 9.47 0.06 -16.11
C ILE A 27 9.21 -1.32 -16.70
N THR A 28 8.83 -2.27 -15.85
CA THR A 28 8.46 -3.62 -16.30
C THR A 28 6.94 -3.72 -16.49
N THR A 29 6.49 -4.05 -17.70
CA THR A 29 5.06 -4.21 -18.03
C THR A 29 4.75 -5.60 -18.57
N ASP A 30 3.49 -6.01 -18.44
CA ASP A 30 2.98 -7.14 -19.21
C ASP A 30 2.76 -6.76 -20.69
N ARG A 31 2.21 -7.70 -21.46
CA ARG A 31 1.88 -7.51 -22.89
C ARG A 31 0.47 -6.96 -23.11
N GLY A 32 -0.11 -6.28 -22.13
CA GLY A 32 -1.40 -5.62 -22.27
C GLY A 32 -1.37 -4.54 -23.35
N SER A 33 -2.43 -4.43 -24.15
CA SER A 33 -2.49 -3.51 -25.30
C SER A 33 -2.24 -2.04 -24.91
N GLN A 34 -2.62 -1.65 -23.70
CA GLN A 34 -2.37 -0.31 -23.16
C GLN A 34 -0.87 0.01 -23.04
N PHE A 35 -0.05 -0.97 -22.64
CA PHE A 35 1.40 -0.82 -22.49
C PHE A 35 2.17 -1.09 -23.80
N GLU A 36 1.53 -1.77 -24.74
CA GLU A 36 2.05 -2.01 -26.09
C GLU A 36 1.74 -0.88 -27.07
N SER A 37 0.92 0.08 -26.67
CA SER A 37 0.54 1.24 -27.48
C SER A 37 1.73 2.14 -27.81
N GLU A 38 1.67 2.80 -28.96
CA GLU A 38 2.64 3.83 -29.36
C GLU A 38 2.73 4.95 -28.32
N LEU A 39 1.58 5.34 -27.75
CA LEU A 39 1.51 6.34 -26.69
C LEU A 39 2.38 5.96 -25.49
N PHE A 40 2.25 4.74 -24.98
CA PHE A 40 3.02 4.30 -23.82
C PHE A 40 4.51 4.17 -24.16
N GLN A 41 4.85 3.77 -25.38
CA GLN A 41 6.23 3.74 -25.84
C GLN A 41 6.85 5.15 -25.89
N ALA A 42 6.18 6.12 -26.53
CA ALA A 42 6.61 7.51 -26.56
C ALA A 42 6.73 8.10 -25.15
N TYR A 43 5.80 7.77 -24.26
CA TYR A 43 5.83 8.20 -22.87
C TYR A 43 7.07 7.68 -22.12
N THR A 44 7.40 6.39 -22.24
CA THR A 44 8.62 5.85 -21.59
C THR A 44 9.91 6.46 -22.16
N GLN A 45 9.94 6.75 -23.46
CA GLN A 45 11.07 7.45 -24.09
C GLN A 45 11.19 8.90 -23.60
N PHE A 46 10.08 9.61 -23.47
CA PHE A 46 10.04 10.98 -22.93
C PHE A 46 10.58 11.05 -21.50
N LEU A 47 10.25 10.06 -20.67
CA LEU A 47 10.75 9.95 -19.31
C LEU A 47 12.22 9.51 -19.23
N GLY A 48 12.80 8.97 -20.31
CA GLY A 48 14.12 8.34 -20.28
C GLY A 48 14.13 6.97 -19.59
N SER A 49 12.97 6.38 -19.32
CA SER A 49 12.83 5.09 -18.65
C SER A 49 12.97 3.92 -19.63
N GLN A 50 13.73 2.89 -19.24
CA GLN A 50 13.82 1.64 -19.99
C GLN A 50 12.57 0.78 -19.76
N ARG A 51 11.82 0.49 -20.83
CA ARG A 51 10.67 -0.43 -20.77
C ARG A 51 11.11 -1.88 -20.96
N ILE A 52 10.78 -2.76 -20.01
CA ILE A 52 10.97 -4.21 -20.09
C ILE A 52 9.62 -4.90 -20.19
N ARG A 53 9.48 -5.79 -21.17
CA ARG A 53 8.27 -6.62 -21.35
C ARG A 53 8.44 -7.95 -20.63
N THR A 54 7.51 -8.34 -19.77
CA THR A 54 7.48 -9.71 -19.25
C THR A 54 7.19 -10.69 -20.39
N THR A 55 7.97 -11.76 -20.52
CA THR A 55 7.58 -12.86 -21.42
C THR A 55 6.42 -13.63 -20.81
N SER A 56 5.63 -14.31 -21.64
CA SER A 56 4.46 -15.11 -21.20
C SER A 56 4.80 -16.17 -20.14
N TYR A 57 6.08 -16.50 -19.97
CA TYR A 57 6.61 -17.47 -19.02
C TYR A 57 7.68 -16.85 -18.10
N HIS A 58 7.54 -15.59 -17.70
CA HIS A 58 8.43 -14.96 -16.71
C HIS A 58 7.75 -14.83 -15.33
N PRO A 59 7.55 -15.94 -14.59
CA PRO A 59 6.81 -15.98 -13.33
C PRO A 59 7.48 -15.21 -12.20
N ALA A 60 8.76 -14.83 -12.32
CA ALA A 60 9.45 -14.07 -11.29
C ALA A 60 8.97 -12.60 -11.25
N SER A 61 9.01 -11.88 -12.38
CA SER A 61 8.64 -10.46 -12.43
C SER A 61 7.14 -10.26 -12.29
N ASN A 62 6.32 -11.02 -13.04
CA ASN A 62 4.86 -10.92 -12.87
C ASN A 62 4.40 -11.51 -11.52
N GLY A 63 5.13 -12.50 -11.00
CA GLY A 63 4.82 -13.14 -9.74
C GLY A 63 4.85 -12.19 -8.54
N MET A 64 5.69 -11.15 -8.53
CA MET A 64 5.65 -10.16 -7.44
C MET A 64 4.32 -9.40 -7.41
N VAL A 65 3.86 -8.93 -8.57
CA VAL A 65 2.59 -8.21 -8.72
C VAL A 65 1.41 -9.16 -8.43
N GLU A 66 1.46 -10.39 -8.94
CA GLU A 66 0.42 -11.39 -8.68
C GLU A 66 0.32 -11.79 -7.20
N ARG A 67 1.46 -11.98 -6.51
CA ARG A 67 1.50 -12.24 -5.06
C ARG A 67 0.91 -11.07 -4.29
N PHE A 68 1.29 -9.85 -4.64
CA PHE A 68 0.71 -8.63 -4.05
C PHE A 68 -0.80 -8.54 -4.29
N HIS A 69 -1.27 -8.79 -5.52
CA HIS A 69 -2.69 -8.80 -5.84
C HIS A 69 -3.47 -9.84 -5.05
N ARG A 70 -2.89 -11.01 -4.78
CA ARG A 70 -3.51 -12.04 -3.94
C ARG A 70 -3.69 -11.54 -2.51
N GLN A 71 -2.61 -11.04 -1.89
CA GLN A 71 -2.66 -10.44 -0.56
C GLN A 71 -3.68 -9.30 -0.47
N LEU A 72 -3.71 -8.42 -1.47
CA LEU A 72 -4.65 -7.30 -1.53
C LEU A 72 -6.10 -7.78 -1.61
N LYS A 73 -6.40 -8.76 -2.47
CA LYS A 73 -7.74 -9.34 -2.59
C LYS A 73 -8.19 -9.97 -1.28
N ASP A 74 -7.30 -10.70 -0.60
CA ASP A 74 -7.62 -11.36 0.66
C ASP A 74 -7.88 -10.33 1.77
N ALA A 75 -7.04 -9.29 1.87
CA ALA A 75 -7.28 -8.19 2.81
C ALA A 75 -8.61 -7.49 2.52
N VAL A 76 -8.89 -7.15 1.26
CA VAL A 76 -10.17 -6.54 0.86
C VAL A 76 -11.36 -7.43 1.21
N ARG A 77 -11.27 -8.76 1.00
CA ARG A 77 -12.34 -9.70 1.35
C ARG A 77 -12.65 -9.69 2.84
N CYS A 78 -11.62 -9.73 3.70
CA CYS A 78 -11.81 -9.67 5.16
C CYS A 78 -12.61 -8.43 5.59
N TYR A 79 -12.34 -7.28 4.98
CA TYR A 79 -13.00 -6.02 5.34
C TYR A 79 -14.35 -5.78 4.63
N CYS A 80 -14.57 -6.37 3.45
CA CYS A 80 -15.83 -6.23 2.71
C CYS A 80 -16.99 -7.01 3.32
N LEU A 81 -16.74 -7.95 4.24
CA LEU A 81 -17.79 -8.61 5.03
C LEU A 81 -18.68 -7.59 5.77
N SER A 82 -18.14 -6.40 6.09
CA SER A 82 -18.84 -5.35 6.85
C SER A 82 -19.19 -4.10 6.03
N THR A 83 -18.73 -3.96 4.77
CA THR A 83 -18.99 -2.76 3.96
C THR A 83 -19.12 -3.14 2.47
N PRO A 84 -20.25 -2.84 1.81
CA PRO A 84 -20.50 -3.27 0.43
C PRO A 84 -19.64 -2.53 -0.62
N ARG A 85 -19.08 -1.37 -0.28
CA ARG A 85 -18.25 -0.57 -1.19
C ARG A 85 -16.76 -0.70 -0.87
N TRP A 86 -16.12 -1.70 -1.47
CA TRP A 86 -14.70 -2.02 -1.31
C TRP A 86 -13.76 -0.85 -1.67
N THR A 87 -14.13 0.00 -2.62
CA THR A 87 -13.32 1.17 -3.02
C THR A 87 -13.14 2.18 -1.87
N SER A 88 -14.09 2.24 -0.94
CA SER A 88 -14.03 3.16 0.21
C SER A 88 -13.12 2.69 1.35
N ILE A 89 -12.72 1.42 1.35
CA ILE A 89 -11.80 0.82 2.34
C ILE A 89 -10.39 0.66 1.78
N LEU A 90 -10.24 0.67 0.45
CA LEU A 90 -8.97 0.46 -0.25
C LEU A 90 -7.82 1.33 0.27
N PRO A 91 -7.98 2.65 0.54
CA PRO A 91 -6.89 3.46 1.10
C PRO A 91 -6.39 2.96 2.45
N MET A 92 -7.30 2.46 3.31
CA MET A 92 -6.95 1.93 4.64
C MET A 92 -6.26 0.56 4.52
N VAL A 93 -6.72 -0.30 3.61
CA VAL A 93 -6.07 -1.58 3.33
C VAL A 93 -4.65 -1.36 2.80
N MET A 94 -4.47 -0.45 1.85
CA MET A 94 -3.17 -0.09 1.30
C MET A 94 -2.25 0.55 2.35
N LEU A 95 -2.78 1.33 3.29
CA LEU A 95 -2.01 1.80 4.44
C LEU A 95 -1.53 0.63 5.30
N GLY A 96 -2.41 -0.33 5.60
CA GLY A 96 -2.05 -1.49 6.39
C GLY A 96 -1.00 -2.38 5.73
N ILE A 97 -1.11 -2.62 4.43
CA ILE A 97 -0.09 -3.41 3.70
C ILE A 97 1.27 -2.70 3.71
N ARG A 98 1.31 -1.36 3.59
CA ARG A 98 2.56 -0.59 3.64
C ARG A 98 3.20 -0.57 5.02
N ALA A 99 2.40 -0.59 6.09
CA ALA A 99 2.88 -0.60 7.47
C ALA A 99 3.14 -2.01 8.03
N SER A 100 2.70 -3.06 7.34
CA SER A 100 2.92 -4.44 7.76
C SER A 100 4.40 -4.84 7.59
N LEU A 101 4.98 -5.41 8.64
CA LEU A 101 6.31 -6.02 8.57
C LEU A 101 6.27 -7.20 7.59
N LYS A 102 7.29 -7.29 6.73
CA LYS A 102 7.54 -8.48 5.93
C LYS A 102 8.51 -9.38 6.68
N GLU A 103 8.09 -10.61 6.99
CA GLU A 103 8.91 -11.57 7.75
C GLU A 103 10.28 -11.82 7.11
N ASP A 104 10.31 -11.98 5.78
CA ASP A 104 11.55 -12.25 5.03
C ASP A 104 12.62 -11.15 5.20
N LEU A 105 12.19 -9.90 5.43
CA LEU A 105 13.08 -8.73 5.47
C LEU A 105 13.14 -8.07 6.86
N SER A 106 12.28 -8.48 7.80
CA SER A 106 12.09 -7.86 9.11
C SER A 106 11.83 -6.34 9.10
N ILE A 107 11.43 -5.79 7.95
CA ILE A 107 11.17 -4.36 7.72
C ILE A 107 9.85 -4.19 6.95
N SER A 108 9.13 -3.11 7.22
CA SER A 108 7.90 -2.77 6.48
C SER A 108 8.23 -2.05 5.16
N PRO A 109 7.37 -2.18 4.13
CA PRO A 109 7.55 -1.45 2.87
C PRO A 109 7.66 0.07 3.05
N ALA A 110 6.96 0.63 4.04
CA ALA A 110 7.01 2.06 4.30
C ALA A 110 8.31 2.50 4.99
N GLU A 111 8.85 1.69 5.90
CA GLU A 111 10.18 1.95 6.48
C GLU A 111 11.27 1.86 5.42
N LEU A 112 11.17 0.91 4.47
CA LEU A 112 12.12 0.81 3.37
C LEU A 112 12.09 2.05 2.46
N LEU A 113 10.92 2.66 2.27
CA LEU A 113 10.72 3.78 1.37
C LEU A 113 11.00 5.15 2.01
N TYR A 114 10.59 5.34 3.26
CA TYR A 114 10.67 6.63 3.95
C TYR A 114 11.76 6.67 5.03
N CYS A 115 12.43 5.55 5.29
CA CYS A 115 13.39 5.39 6.38
C CYS A 115 12.80 5.67 7.79
N GLU A 116 11.48 5.67 7.93
CA GLU A 116 10.76 5.85 9.19
C GLU A 116 9.49 4.98 9.21
N PRO A 117 9.12 4.39 10.37
CA PRO A 117 7.84 3.71 10.51
C PRO A 117 6.66 4.67 10.36
N LEU A 118 5.62 4.23 9.65
CA LEU A 118 4.38 4.99 9.54
C LEU A 118 3.68 5.08 10.90
N ARG A 119 3.26 6.30 11.26
CA ARG A 119 2.38 6.52 12.40
C ARG A 119 0.95 6.20 11.98
N LEU A 120 0.38 5.13 12.52
CA LEU A 120 -0.95 4.69 12.12
C LEU A 120 -2.02 5.50 12.86
N PRO A 121 -3.18 5.78 12.23
CA PRO A 121 -4.31 6.42 12.88
C PRO A 121 -4.69 5.79 14.24
N GLY A 122 -4.53 4.47 14.39
CA GLY A 122 -4.74 3.74 15.65
C GLY A 122 -3.82 4.17 16.80
N ASP A 123 -2.63 4.67 16.49
CA ASP A 123 -1.65 5.13 17.49
C ASP A 123 -2.03 6.51 18.06
N PHE A 124 -2.73 7.35 17.29
CA PHE A 124 -3.14 8.70 17.73
C PHE A 124 -4.26 8.66 18.77
N PHE A 125 -5.12 7.64 18.76
CA PHE A 125 -6.29 7.60 19.66
C PHE A 125 -5.95 7.23 21.11
N ARG A 126 -4.67 7.01 21.45
CA ARG A 126 -4.27 6.46 22.75
C ARG A 126 -4.32 7.41 23.96
N SER A 127 -4.65 8.70 23.81
CA SER A 127 -5.00 9.53 24.97
C SER A 127 -5.51 10.91 24.57
N CYS A 128 -6.82 11.05 24.43
CA CYS A 128 -7.48 12.34 24.68
C CYS A 128 -8.40 12.16 25.88
N LYS A 129 -7.93 12.60 27.06
CA LYS A 129 -8.72 12.60 28.30
C LYS A 129 -9.67 13.81 28.38
N THR A 130 -9.57 14.73 27.43
CA THR A 130 -10.37 15.95 27.36
C THR A 130 -11.48 15.78 26.33
N SER A 131 -12.72 15.74 26.82
CA SER A 131 -13.95 15.67 26.03
C SER A 131 -14.51 17.07 25.80
N PRO A 132 -14.23 17.73 24.66
CA PRO A 132 -15.27 18.47 23.96
C PRO A 132 -16.16 17.47 23.20
N ALA A 133 -17.42 17.84 22.95
CA ALA A 133 -18.37 17.02 22.20
C ALA A 133 -17.76 16.67 20.83
N ILE A 134 -17.29 15.43 20.69
CA ILE A 134 -16.65 14.94 19.46
C ILE A 134 -17.71 15.00 18.35
N PRO A 135 -17.48 15.73 17.25
CA PRO A 135 -18.43 15.77 16.14
C PRO A 135 -18.77 14.36 15.67
N GLU A 136 -20.04 14.12 15.31
CA GLU A 136 -20.51 12.78 14.95
C GLU A 136 -19.71 12.15 13.79
N PHE A 137 -19.23 12.99 12.87
CA PHE A 137 -18.31 12.57 11.81
C PHE A 137 -17.03 11.93 12.37
N ILE A 138 -16.39 12.56 13.36
CA ILE A 138 -15.16 12.07 13.99
C ILE A 138 -15.44 10.79 14.79
N ARG A 139 -16.59 10.70 15.45
CA ARG A 139 -17.04 9.48 16.13
C ARG A 139 -17.16 8.32 15.15
N ARG A 140 -17.85 8.52 14.02
CA ARG A 140 -17.99 7.53 12.94
C ARG A 140 -16.64 7.17 12.32
N LEU A 141 -15.77 8.14 12.09
CA LEU A 141 -14.43 7.93 11.54
C LEU A 141 -13.56 7.11 12.50
N LYS A 142 -13.59 7.41 13.80
CA LYS A 142 -12.89 6.66 14.84
C LYS A 142 -13.37 5.21 14.90
N SER A 143 -14.69 4.98 14.92
CA SER A 143 -15.24 3.62 14.86
C SER A 143 -14.82 2.87 13.61
N LYS A 144 -14.81 3.53 12.44
CA LYS A 144 -14.33 2.94 11.18
C LYS A 144 -12.84 2.60 11.24
N ILE A 145 -12.00 3.47 11.78
CA ILE A 145 -10.56 3.19 11.92
C ILE A 145 -10.31 2.05 12.91
N GLN A 146 -11.07 1.97 13.99
CA GLN A 146 -10.96 0.91 15.00
C GLN A 146 -11.46 -0.44 14.48
N SER A 147 -12.56 -0.49 13.73
CA SER A 147 -13.01 -1.74 13.07
C SER A 147 -12.03 -2.21 11.98
N LEU A 148 -11.26 -1.27 11.43
CA LEU A 148 -10.21 -1.53 10.46
C LEU A 148 -8.85 -1.78 11.12
N GLN A 149 -8.76 -1.87 12.46
CA GLN A 149 -7.52 -2.26 13.13
C GLN A 149 -6.98 -3.47 12.38
N ILE A 150 -5.82 -3.25 11.77
CA ILE A 150 -5.14 -4.24 10.97
C ILE A 150 -4.87 -5.37 11.94
N GLN A 151 -5.74 -6.38 11.94
CA GLN A 151 -5.36 -7.67 12.42
C GLN A 151 -4.20 -8.00 11.52
N SER A 152 -2.98 -7.86 12.05
CA SER A 152 -1.82 -8.46 11.45
C SER A 152 -2.27 -9.87 11.11
N VAL A 153 -2.36 -10.19 9.81
CA VAL A 153 -2.78 -11.51 9.33
C VAL A 153 -1.85 -12.61 9.92
N PHE A 154 -0.76 -12.21 10.56
CA PHE A 154 0.16 -12.96 11.38
C PHE A 154 -0.37 -13.47 12.74
N ALA A 155 -1.39 -12.86 13.35
CA ALA A 155 -1.86 -13.27 14.68
C ALA A 155 -2.64 -14.61 14.66
N HIS A 156 -3.09 -15.06 13.49
CA HIS A 156 -3.91 -16.27 13.37
C HIS A 156 -3.09 -17.56 13.14
N ARG A 157 -1.75 -17.48 13.00
CA ARG A 157 -0.90 -18.68 12.85
C ARG A 157 0.01 -18.98 14.03
N PHE A 158 0.30 -17.98 14.86
CA PHE A 158 0.98 -18.19 16.14
C PHE A 158 0.25 -17.40 17.20
N GLY A 159 -0.28 -18.08 18.21
CA GLY A 159 -0.92 -17.47 19.37
C GLY A 159 0.08 -16.64 20.18
N CYS A 160 0.45 -15.47 19.66
CA CYS A 160 1.34 -14.54 20.31
C CYS A 160 0.55 -13.27 20.65
N ASN A 161 0.04 -13.29 21.88
CA ASN A 161 -0.73 -12.21 22.48
C ASN A 161 0.21 -11.17 23.10
N ASP A 162 1.30 -10.78 22.42
CA ASP A 162 2.25 -9.83 22.98
C ASP A 162 2.04 -8.41 22.43
N SER A 163 1.44 -7.57 23.27
CA SER A 163 1.17 -6.16 23.07
C SER A 163 2.41 -5.27 23.23
N ARG A 164 3.62 -5.83 23.12
CA ARG A 164 4.89 -5.15 23.43
C ARG A 164 5.87 -4.94 22.28
N PHE A 165 5.54 -5.26 21.04
CA PHE A 165 6.45 -4.93 19.93
C PHE A 165 6.31 -3.46 19.50
N ARG A 166 6.93 -2.55 20.28
CA ARG A 166 7.31 -1.22 19.81
C ARG A 166 8.69 -1.35 19.15
N PRO A 167 8.90 -0.88 17.91
CA PRO A 167 10.25 -0.65 17.42
C PRO A 167 10.90 0.38 18.34
N THR A 168 11.93 -0.05 19.05
CA THR A 168 12.74 0.83 19.89
C THR A 168 13.32 1.91 18.98
N ARG A 169 13.13 3.18 19.33
CA ARG A 169 13.88 4.26 18.69
C ARG A 169 15.36 3.94 18.85
N LEU A 170 16.06 3.74 17.74
CA LEU A 170 17.51 3.91 17.71
C LEU A 170 17.74 5.41 17.91
N ASN A 171 17.86 5.80 19.18
CA ASN A 171 18.34 7.12 19.53
C ASN A 171 19.81 7.17 19.10
N SER A 172 20.10 7.87 18.01
CA SER A 172 21.44 8.36 17.72
C SER A 172 21.80 9.44 18.75
N SER A 173 22.48 9.02 19.81
CA SER A 173 23.23 9.92 20.68
C SER A 173 24.25 9.13 21.49
N THR A 174 25.48 9.08 20.98
CA THR A 174 26.69 9.41 21.77
C THR A 174 27.89 9.54 20.84
N ALA A 175 28.54 10.70 20.96
CA ALA A 175 29.94 11.04 20.70
C ALA A 175 30.49 10.91 19.27
#